data_AF-A0A813LY75-F1
#
_entry.id   AF-A0A813LY75-F1
#
_cell.length_a   1.000
_cell.length_b   1.000
_cell.length_c   1.000
_cell.angle_alpha   90.00
_cell.angle_beta   90.00
_cell.angle_gamma   90.00
#
_symmetry.space_group_name_H-M   'P 1'
#
loop_
_entity.id
_entity.type
_entity.pdbx_description
1 polymer ?
#
loop_
_entity_poly.entity_id
_entity_poly.type
_entity_poly.pdbx_seq_one_letter_code
_entity_poly.pdbx_strand_id
1 'polypeptide(L)'
;ASQLGFIATEMIYVARNGAAACHWLLLNSSTLAHLVGGIPSQDDLSSVLLWSQLLLVVPVAWHRELAALTTFNFVGNILVLSTTMALAVMAIGGLGSQGLAEDFELVCAPRAALEFLGFSVFTFEGINMVIPMYESHKDKGSFDMILVGTIMAVIAIFSFFSSGNVLLYGSEIQPILTLNLPPDSLTVAWVPLAFAIASLALVPLLALPTFEVIEAGLARQSDPCCQAVVASHRRVNAFRAVILAGCAVVAKFGGPYLDLFLSLVGAVACVPLALIYPAVIHLRLVARTPSQVAGDWLCIAAGVFITVFCTVSIFCPSLFAVTGE
;
A
#
# COMPACT_ATOMS: atom_id res chain seq x y z
N ALA A 1 3.46 -1.65 -13.09
CA ALA A 1 2.29 -2.35 -12.54
C ALA A 1 2.23 -2.21 -11.03
N SER A 2 3.28 -2.57 -10.27
CA SER A 2 3.30 -2.46 -8.79
C SER A 2 2.96 -1.05 -8.28
N GLN A 3 3.65 -0.03 -8.80
CA GLN A 3 3.45 1.36 -8.41
C GLN A 3 2.03 1.87 -8.66
N LEU A 4 1.38 1.46 -9.76
CA LEU A 4 -0.02 1.81 -10.04
C LEU A 4 -0.97 1.15 -9.03
N GLY A 5 -0.68 -0.08 -8.62
CA GLY A 5 -1.41 -0.75 -7.55
C GLY A 5 -1.25 -0.02 -6.21
N PHE A 6 -0.04 0.46 -5.89
CA PHE A 6 0.23 1.24 -4.69
C PHE A 6 -0.52 2.58 -4.68
N ILE A 7 -0.55 3.30 -5.82
CA ILE A 7 -1.36 4.52 -5.99
C ILE A 7 -2.85 4.22 -5.74
N ALA A 8 -3.37 3.12 -6.30
CA ALA A 8 -4.76 2.72 -6.09
C ALA A 8 -5.03 2.37 -4.61
N THR A 9 -4.11 1.69 -3.93
CA THR A 9 -4.19 1.40 -2.50
C THR A 9 -4.28 2.67 -1.67
N GLU A 10 -3.39 3.64 -1.89
CA GLU A 10 -3.40 4.91 -1.17
C GLU A 10 -4.72 5.66 -1.41
N MET A 11 -5.26 5.62 -2.64
CA MET A 11 -6.58 6.20 -2.93
C MET A 11 -7.71 5.52 -2.14
N ILE A 12 -7.64 4.19 -1.92
CA ILE A 12 -8.59 3.47 -1.06
C ILE A 12 -8.45 3.92 0.40
N TYR A 13 -7.21 4.06 0.89
CA TYR A 13 -6.96 4.52 2.26
C TYR A 13 -7.49 5.93 2.50
N VAL A 14 -7.27 6.86 1.56
CA VAL A 14 -7.87 8.21 1.61
C VAL A 14 -9.38 8.12 1.71
N ALA A 15 -10.00 7.34 0.83
CA ALA A 15 -11.46 7.24 0.73
C ALA A 15 -12.10 6.61 1.97
N ARG A 16 -11.60 5.47 2.45
CA ARG A 16 -12.22 4.74 3.57
C ARG A 16 -11.95 5.40 4.92
N ASN A 17 -10.72 5.86 5.16
CA ASN A 17 -10.39 6.54 6.41
C ASN A 17 -11.00 7.94 6.49
N GLY A 18 -10.97 8.69 5.37
CA GLY A 18 -11.63 9.99 5.30
C GLY A 18 -13.14 9.86 5.53
N ALA A 19 -13.77 8.83 4.95
CA ALA A 19 -15.19 8.58 5.15
C ALA A 19 -15.51 8.23 6.61
N ALA A 20 -14.70 7.39 7.26
CA ALA A 20 -14.89 7.07 8.67
C ALA A 20 -14.81 8.32 9.58
N ALA A 21 -13.79 9.16 9.38
CA ALA A 21 -13.63 10.39 10.14
C ALA A 21 -14.77 11.38 9.88
N CYS A 22 -15.13 11.60 8.62
CA CYS A 22 -16.23 12.51 8.27
C CYS A 22 -17.59 12.00 8.77
N HIS A 23 -17.86 10.70 8.68
CA HIS A 23 -19.08 10.10 9.22
C HIS A 23 -19.17 10.28 10.73
N TRP A 24 -18.08 10.05 11.45
CA TRP A 24 -18.01 10.30 12.90
C TRP A 24 -18.26 11.79 13.24
N LEU A 25 -17.68 12.72 12.48
CA LEU A 25 -17.87 14.16 12.70
C LEU A 25 -19.33 14.59 12.46
N LEU A 26 -19.99 14.03 11.46
CA LEU A 26 -21.41 14.30 11.17
C LEU A 26 -22.34 13.76 12.26
N LEU A 27 -22.03 12.59 12.83
CA LEU A 27 -22.78 12.03 13.96
C LEU A 27 -22.66 12.89 15.22
N ASN A 28 -21.49 13.49 15.45
CA ASN A 28 -21.20 14.27 16.67
C ASN A 28 -21.47 15.78 16.54
N SER A 29 -21.78 16.28 15.34
CA SER A 29 -22.06 17.70 15.09
C SER A 29 -23.36 17.90 14.32
N SER A 30 -24.42 18.25 15.05
CA SER A 30 -25.74 18.53 14.46
C SER A 30 -25.70 19.66 13.43
N THR A 31 -24.86 20.68 13.63
CA THR A 31 -24.66 21.78 12.67
C THR A 31 -24.10 21.27 11.33
N LEU A 32 -23.10 20.38 11.36
CA LEU A 32 -22.53 19.81 10.14
C LEU A 32 -23.52 18.87 9.44
N ALA A 33 -24.26 18.06 10.20
CA ALA A 33 -25.30 17.20 9.65
C ALA A 33 -26.41 18.00 8.93
N HIS A 34 -26.84 19.14 9.50
CA HIS A 34 -27.80 20.03 8.85
C HIS A 34 -27.24 20.71 7.59
N LEU A 35 -25.96 21.10 7.59
CA LEU A 35 -25.30 21.71 6.42
C LEU A 35 -25.18 20.73 5.24
N VAL A 36 -24.94 19.45 5.52
CA VAL A 36 -24.82 18.39 4.51
C VAL A 36 -26.19 17.84 4.08
N GLY A 37 -27.28 18.21 4.77
CA GLY A 37 -28.63 17.76 4.46
C GLY A 37 -28.95 16.34 4.97
N GLY A 38 -28.21 15.86 5.96
CA GLY A 38 -28.33 14.53 6.55
C GLY A 38 -26.98 13.87 6.82
N ILE A 39 -27.03 12.63 7.31
CA ILE A 39 -25.84 11.80 7.54
C ILE A 39 -25.80 10.76 6.42
N PRO A 40 -24.96 10.95 5.38
CA PRO A 40 -24.82 9.97 4.30
C PRO A 40 -24.21 8.68 4.83
N SER A 41 -24.46 7.57 4.13
CA SER A 41 -23.83 6.30 4.47
C SER A 41 -22.30 6.39 4.31
N GLN A 42 -21.56 5.59 5.09
CA GLN A 42 -20.10 5.58 5.02
C GLN A 42 -19.60 5.15 3.62
N ASP A 43 -20.32 4.28 2.91
CA ASP A 43 -19.99 3.84 1.56
C ASP A 43 -20.21 4.92 0.50
N ASP A 44 -21.29 5.69 0.62
CA ASP A 44 -21.53 6.84 -0.26
C ASP A 44 -20.44 7.90 -0.07
N LEU A 45 -20.09 8.18 1.18
CA LEU A 45 -19.04 9.13 1.52
C LEU A 45 -17.66 8.67 1.04
N SER A 46 -17.36 7.38 1.18
CA SER A 46 -16.14 6.78 0.63
C SER A 46 -16.08 6.93 -0.88
N SER A 47 -17.18 6.68 -1.58
CA SER A 47 -17.27 6.86 -3.03
C SER A 47 -17.07 8.34 -3.43
N VAL A 48 -17.69 9.28 -2.72
CA VAL A 48 -17.53 10.73 -2.99
C VAL A 48 -16.10 11.19 -2.73
N LEU A 49 -15.47 10.74 -1.64
CA LEU A 49 -14.08 11.06 -1.33
C LEU A 49 -13.11 10.43 -2.33
N LEU A 50 -13.41 9.22 -2.81
CA LEU A 50 -12.62 8.53 -3.82
C LEU A 50 -12.51 9.35 -5.12
N TRP A 51 -13.62 9.94 -5.59
CA TRP A 51 -13.62 10.75 -6.81
C TRP A 51 -13.17 12.18 -6.56
N SER A 52 -13.55 12.79 -5.44
CA SER A 52 -13.19 14.19 -5.14
C SER A 52 -11.70 14.37 -4.89
N GLN A 53 -10.98 13.35 -4.38
CA GLN A 53 -9.52 13.44 -4.21
C GLN A 53 -8.79 13.66 -5.55
N LEU A 54 -9.34 13.23 -6.70
CA LEU A 54 -8.73 13.47 -8.01
C LEU A 54 -8.65 14.97 -8.33
N LEU A 55 -9.57 15.78 -7.81
CA LEU A 55 -9.53 17.25 -7.97
C LEU A 55 -8.33 17.87 -7.26
N LEU A 56 -7.81 17.22 -6.21
CA LEU A 56 -6.63 17.65 -5.48
C LEU A 56 -5.36 17.01 -6.04
N VAL A 57 -5.39 15.69 -6.26
CA VAL A 57 -4.22 14.91 -6.68
C VAL A 57 -3.80 15.25 -8.11
N VAL A 58 -4.74 15.42 -9.06
CA VAL A 58 -4.39 15.64 -10.47
C VAL A 58 -3.64 16.96 -10.68
N PRO A 59 -4.08 18.12 -10.16
CA PRO A 59 -3.31 19.35 -10.27
C PRO A 59 -1.95 19.27 -9.59
N VAL A 60 -1.87 18.62 -8.42
CA VAL A 60 -0.61 18.43 -7.70
C VAL A 60 0.36 17.55 -8.50
N ALA A 61 -0.14 16.49 -9.14
CA ALA A 61 0.62 15.58 -10.01
C ALA A 61 1.12 16.23 -11.32
N TRP A 62 0.59 17.39 -11.70
CA TRP A 62 1.14 18.18 -12.81
C TRP A 62 2.38 18.97 -12.41
N HIS A 63 2.56 19.25 -11.11
CA HIS A 63 3.76 19.91 -10.63
C HIS A 63 4.93 18.92 -10.70
N ARG A 64 6.01 19.36 -11.35
CA ARG A 64 7.20 18.54 -11.59
C ARG A 64 8.30 18.74 -10.54
N GLU A 65 8.09 19.67 -9.61
CA GLU A 65 9.06 19.97 -8.56
C GLU A 65 8.84 19.07 -7.35
N LEU A 66 9.81 18.19 -7.10
CA LEU A 66 9.84 17.30 -5.93
C LEU A 66 9.93 18.09 -4.61
N ALA A 67 10.50 19.29 -4.61
CA ALA A 67 10.81 20.04 -3.40
C ALA A 67 9.58 20.38 -2.55
N ALA A 68 8.49 20.84 -3.17
CA ALA A 68 7.24 21.13 -2.46
C ALA A 68 6.58 19.86 -1.91
N LEU A 69 6.63 18.76 -2.68
CA LEU A 69 6.07 17.47 -2.28
C LEU A 69 6.83 16.83 -1.12
N THR A 70 8.14 17.05 -1.01
CA THR A 70 8.95 16.55 0.11
C THR A 70 8.50 17.14 1.44
N THR A 71 8.14 18.43 1.49
CA THR A 71 7.62 19.05 2.72
C THR A 71 6.27 18.47 3.12
N PHE A 72 5.35 18.28 2.17
CA PHE A 72 4.06 17.63 2.45
C PHE A 72 4.24 16.18 2.90
N ASN A 73 5.16 15.44 2.28
CA ASN A 73 5.46 14.07 2.67
C ASN A 73 6.08 13.99 4.08
N PHE A 74 6.91 14.96 4.46
CA PHE A 74 7.44 15.03 5.83
C PHE A 74 6.32 15.17 6.87
N VAL A 75 5.33 16.02 6.60
CA VAL A 75 4.13 16.14 7.44
C VAL A 75 3.34 14.82 7.45
N GLY A 76 3.16 14.19 6.28
CA GLY A 76 2.52 12.88 6.16
C GLY A 76 3.20 11.81 7.02
N ASN A 77 4.53 11.75 7.02
CA ASN A 77 5.28 10.82 7.86
C ASN A 77 5.04 11.06 9.36
N ILE A 78 4.97 12.32 9.80
CA ILE A 78 4.61 12.64 11.20
C ILE A 78 3.20 12.13 11.53
N LEU A 79 2.23 12.34 10.62
CA LEU A 79 0.85 11.87 10.82
C LEU A 79 0.77 10.34 10.89
N VAL A 80 1.47 9.62 10.02
CA VAL A 80 1.54 8.15 10.06
C VAL A 80 2.18 7.68 11.35
N LEU A 81 3.32 8.25 11.76
CA LEU A 81 3.96 7.91 13.02
C LEU A 81 3.03 8.17 14.22
N SER A 82 2.29 9.28 14.20
CA SER A 82 1.32 9.59 15.26
C SER A 82 0.16 8.60 15.31
N THR A 83 -0.33 8.17 14.14
CA THR A 83 -1.40 7.18 13.98
C THR A 83 -0.95 5.82 14.49
N THR A 84 0.21 5.34 14.02
CA THR A 84 0.79 4.06 14.45
C THR A 84 1.10 4.06 15.94
N MET A 85 1.61 5.16 16.50
CA MET A 85 1.84 5.29 17.94
C MET A 85 0.52 5.21 18.72
N ALA A 86 -0.53 5.92 18.30
CA ALA A 86 -1.84 5.86 18.95
C ALA A 86 -2.39 4.43 18.95
N LEU A 87 -2.34 3.75 17.79
CA LEU A 87 -2.76 2.36 17.65
C LEU A 87 -1.96 1.41 18.57
N ALA A 88 -0.63 1.60 18.66
CA ALA A 88 0.21 0.79 19.53
C ALA A 88 -0.11 1.00 21.01
N VAL A 89 -0.36 2.24 21.45
CA VAL A 89 -0.76 2.55 22.83
C VAL A 89 -2.12 1.93 23.16
N MET A 90 -3.08 2.02 22.23
CA MET A 90 -4.39 1.38 22.40
C MET A 90 -4.28 -0.14 22.44
N ALA A 91 -3.43 -0.74 21.61
CA ALA A 91 -3.16 -2.18 21.65
C ALA A 91 -2.63 -2.59 23.03
N ILE A 92 -1.56 -1.95 23.51
CA ILE A 92 -0.93 -2.27 24.81
C ILE A 92 -1.91 -2.05 25.98
N GLY A 93 -2.63 -0.92 25.99
CA GLY A 93 -3.62 -0.61 27.02
C GLY A 93 -4.82 -1.56 26.99
N GLY A 94 -5.29 -1.92 25.80
CA GLY A 94 -6.33 -2.91 25.56
C GLY A 94 -5.94 -4.29 26.09
N LEU A 95 -4.75 -4.79 25.75
CA LEU A 95 -4.24 -6.06 26.28
C LEU A 95 -4.12 -6.05 27.80
N GLY A 96 -3.71 -4.92 28.39
CA GLY A 96 -3.57 -4.79 29.84
C GLY A 96 -4.90 -4.77 30.60
N SER A 97 -6.00 -4.37 29.96
CA SER A 97 -7.32 -4.19 30.59
C SER A 97 -8.33 -5.29 30.24
N GLN A 98 -8.36 -5.70 28.98
CA GLN A 98 -9.30 -6.69 28.43
C GLN A 98 -8.67 -8.08 28.32
N GLY A 99 -7.34 -8.18 28.32
CA GLY A 99 -6.62 -9.43 28.12
C GLY A 99 -6.45 -9.78 26.64
N LEU A 100 -6.22 -11.06 26.37
CA LEU A 100 -6.11 -11.61 25.01
C LEU A 100 -7.51 -11.84 24.44
N ALA A 101 -7.69 -11.65 23.13
CA ALA A 101 -8.91 -12.02 22.43
C ALA A 101 -9.22 -13.51 22.63
N GLU A 102 -10.47 -13.85 22.97
CA GLU A 102 -10.89 -15.21 23.33
C GLU A 102 -10.83 -16.20 22.15
N ASP A 103 -10.88 -15.67 20.93
CA ASP A 103 -10.93 -16.35 19.63
C ASP A 103 -9.56 -16.36 18.92
N PHE A 104 -8.47 -16.03 19.63
CA PHE A 104 -7.14 -16.01 19.04
C PHE A 104 -6.67 -17.41 18.62
N GLU A 105 -6.51 -17.61 17.31
CA GLU A 105 -5.89 -18.80 16.73
C GLU A 105 -4.42 -18.54 16.39
N LEU A 106 -3.52 -19.36 16.96
CA LEU A 106 -2.08 -19.27 16.70
C LEU A 106 -1.71 -19.74 15.27
N VAL A 107 -2.54 -20.60 14.68
CA VAL A 107 -2.30 -21.18 13.35
C VAL A 107 -3.37 -20.67 12.40
N CYS A 108 -2.92 -19.99 11.35
CA CYS A 108 -3.79 -19.45 10.32
C CYS A 108 -4.18 -20.52 9.29
N ALA A 109 -5.38 -20.41 8.71
CA ALA A 109 -5.81 -21.25 7.62
C ALA A 109 -4.83 -21.18 6.42
N PRO A 110 -4.58 -22.29 5.69
CA PRO A 110 -3.63 -22.33 4.57
C PRO A 110 -3.87 -21.25 3.52
N ARG A 111 -5.15 -20.95 3.25
CA ARG A 111 -5.57 -19.88 2.34
C ARG A 111 -5.10 -18.51 2.80
N ALA A 112 -5.38 -18.16 4.05
CA ALA A 112 -5.01 -16.86 4.60
C ALA A 112 -3.48 -16.73 4.76
N ALA A 113 -2.75 -17.84 4.96
CA ALA A 113 -1.29 -17.85 4.88
C ALA A 113 -0.78 -17.51 3.46
N LEU A 114 -1.40 -18.04 2.40
CA LEU A 114 -1.07 -17.68 1.02
C LEU A 114 -1.40 -16.21 0.72
N GLU A 115 -2.56 -15.74 1.13
CA GLU A 115 -2.97 -14.33 0.95
C GLU A 115 -1.99 -13.38 1.68
N PHE A 116 -1.56 -13.75 2.89
CA PHE A 116 -0.53 -13.03 3.64
C PHE A 116 0.84 -13.02 2.95
N LEU A 117 1.27 -14.11 2.31
CA LEU A 117 2.55 -14.13 1.58
C LEU A 117 2.58 -13.07 0.48
N GLY A 118 1.52 -12.97 -0.34
CA GLY A 118 1.41 -11.92 -1.35
C GLY A 118 1.42 -10.51 -0.74
N PHE A 119 0.65 -10.31 0.32
CA PHE A 119 0.56 -9.03 1.04
C PHE A 119 1.92 -8.62 1.64
N SER A 120 2.66 -9.57 2.21
CA SER A 120 3.96 -9.30 2.84
C SER A 120 5.00 -8.82 1.84
N VAL A 121 4.97 -9.32 0.61
CA VAL A 121 5.90 -8.85 -0.44
C VAL A 121 5.48 -7.47 -0.96
N PHE A 122 4.18 -7.16 -0.94
CA PHE A 122 3.69 -5.82 -1.27
C PHE A 122 4.26 -4.75 -0.33
N THR A 123 4.54 -5.04 0.95
CA THR A 123 5.14 -4.05 1.86
C THR A 123 6.58 -3.64 1.48
N PHE A 124 7.24 -4.39 0.59
CA PHE A 124 8.62 -4.12 0.13
C PHE A 124 8.69 -3.56 -1.30
N GLU A 125 7.60 -2.98 -1.80
CA GLU A 125 7.49 -2.38 -3.14
C GLU A 125 8.53 -1.27 -3.41
N GLY A 126 9.00 -0.60 -2.35
CA GLY A 126 10.04 0.44 -2.39
C GLY A 126 11.42 -0.02 -2.89
N ILE A 127 11.59 -1.30 -3.22
CA ILE A 127 12.85 -1.86 -3.76
C ILE A 127 13.34 -1.14 -5.03
N ASN A 128 12.44 -0.55 -5.83
CA ASN A 128 12.79 0.22 -7.02
C ASN A 128 13.66 1.45 -6.71
N MET A 129 13.57 1.97 -5.49
CA MET A 129 14.34 3.14 -5.05
C MET A 129 15.73 2.78 -4.52
N VAL A 130 16.05 1.49 -4.36
CA VAL A 130 17.35 1.05 -3.83
C VAL A 130 18.50 1.47 -4.74
N ILE A 131 18.34 1.41 -6.06
CA ILE A 131 19.39 1.82 -7.01
C ILE A 131 19.65 3.34 -6.95
N PRO A 132 18.63 4.22 -7.10
CA PRO A 132 18.83 5.66 -6.90
C PRO A 132 19.41 6.01 -5.53
N MET A 133 18.98 5.32 -4.46
CA MET A 133 19.55 5.51 -3.12
C MET A 133 21.03 5.12 -3.08
N TYR A 134 21.39 3.95 -3.63
CA TYR A 134 22.78 3.52 -3.72
C TYR A 134 23.63 4.55 -4.46
N GLU A 135 23.18 5.05 -5.62
CA GLU A 135 23.90 6.06 -6.42
C GLU A 135 24.07 7.39 -5.67
N SER A 136 23.07 7.83 -4.90
CA SER A 136 23.14 9.04 -4.08
C SER A 136 23.96 8.90 -2.79
N HIS A 137 24.21 7.66 -2.33
CA HIS A 137 24.91 7.40 -1.08
C HIS A 137 26.40 7.76 -1.16
N LYS A 138 26.90 8.55 -0.21
CA LYS A 138 28.28 9.08 -0.24
C LYS A 138 29.35 7.99 -0.08
N ASP A 139 29.08 7.00 0.76
CA ASP A 139 30.00 5.89 1.04
C ASP A 139 29.38 4.55 0.62
N LYS A 140 29.73 4.08 -0.58
CA LYS A 140 29.16 2.85 -1.13
C LYS A 140 29.43 1.61 -0.25
N GLY A 141 30.52 1.59 0.51
CA GLY A 141 30.92 0.43 1.31
C GLY A 141 30.01 0.16 2.51
N SER A 142 29.34 1.18 3.05
CA SER A 142 28.40 1.04 4.18
C SER A 142 26.96 0.78 3.75
N PHE A 143 26.64 0.89 2.45
CA PHE A 143 25.25 0.81 1.96
C PHE A 143 24.59 -0.53 2.31
N ASP A 144 25.26 -1.64 2.04
CA ASP A 144 24.70 -2.98 2.24
C ASP A 144 24.36 -3.23 3.72
N MET A 145 25.24 -2.80 4.62
CA MET A 145 25.03 -2.93 6.07
C MET A 145 23.84 -2.09 6.53
N ILE A 146 23.72 -0.85 6.05
CA ILE A 146 22.60 0.04 6.36
C ILE A 146 21.31 -0.55 5.80
N LEU A 147 21.30 -1.00 4.55
CA LEU A 147 20.12 -1.57 3.90
C LEU A 147 19.59 -2.80 4.65
N VAL A 148 20.46 -3.77 4.94
CA VAL A 148 20.07 -4.98 5.68
C VAL A 148 19.61 -4.62 7.10
N GLY A 149 20.34 -3.73 7.79
CA GLY A 149 19.96 -3.26 9.13
C GLY A 149 18.58 -2.59 9.15
N THR A 150 18.29 -1.73 8.17
CA THR A 150 16.99 -1.05 8.03
C THR A 150 15.88 -2.04 7.72
N ILE A 151 16.08 -2.98 6.78
CA ILE A 151 15.07 -4.01 6.46
C ILE A 151 14.75 -4.87 7.69
N MET A 152 15.76 -5.32 8.43
CA MET A 152 15.57 -6.10 9.65
C MET A 152 14.83 -5.31 10.73
N ALA A 153 15.15 -4.02 10.91
CA ALA A 153 14.45 -3.15 11.85
C ALA A 153 12.97 -2.98 11.47
N VAL A 154 12.67 -2.76 10.18
CA VAL A 154 11.29 -2.65 9.69
C VAL A 154 10.50 -3.93 9.92
N ILE A 155 11.09 -5.10 9.63
CA ILE A 155 10.46 -6.41 9.90
C ILE A 155 10.13 -6.57 11.37
N ALA A 156 11.06 -6.20 12.27
CA ALA A 156 10.83 -6.28 13.71
C ALA A 156 9.67 -5.36 14.15
N ILE A 157 9.63 -4.12 13.65
CA ILE A 157 8.57 -3.15 13.95
C ILE A 157 7.21 -3.66 13.46
N PHE A 158 7.12 -4.12 12.21
CA PHE A 158 5.88 -4.67 11.66
C PHE A 158 5.41 -5.89 12.42
N SER A 159 6.32 -6.81 12.77
CA SER A 159 5.99 -8.01 13.53
C SER A 159 5.47 -7.67 14.93
N PHE A 160 6.14 -6.75 15.63
CA PHE A 160 5.71 -6.30 16.97
C PHE A 160 4.34 -5.60 16.92
N PHE A 161 4.19 -4.63 16.01
CA PHE A 161 2.96 -3.87 15.86
C PHE A 161 1.78 -4.76 15.44
N SER A 162 1.98 -5.64 14.46
CA SER A 162 0.95 -6.57 13.98
C SER A 162 0.54 -7.55 15.08
N SER A 163 1.52 -8.19 15.75
CA SER A 163 1.23 -9.15 16.82
C SER A 163 0.41 -8.54 17.94
N GLY A 164 0.75 -7.33 18.39
CA GLY A 164 -0.01 -6.65 19.45
C GLY A 164 -1.47 -6.39 19.07
N ASN A 165 -1.73 -5.99 17.83
CA ASN A 165 -3.10 -5.72 17.36
C ASN A 165 -3.90 -6.99 17.10
N VAL A 166 -3.27 -8.05 16.56
CA VAL A 166 -3.93 -9.35 16.37
C VAL A 166 -4.30 -9.97 17.72
N LEU A 167 -3.42 -9.88 18.73
CA LEU A 167 -3.71 -10.37 20.08
C LEU A 167 -4.86 -9.61 20.78
N LEU A 168 -5.07 -8.34 20.42
CA LEU A 168 -6.16 -7.53 20.95
C LEU A 168 -7.50 -7.82 20.24
N TYR A 169 -7.50 -7.78 18.90
CA TYR A 169 -8.73 -7.77 18.11
C TYR A 169 -9.18 -9.16 17.65
N GLY A 170 -8.32 -10.18 17.67
CA GLY A 170 -8.69 -11.54 17.25
C GLY A 170 -9.24 -11.57 15.82
N SER A 171 -10.39 -12.23 15.63
CA SER A 171 -11.07 -12.34 14.34
C SER A 171 -11.79 -11.06 13.88
N GLU A 172 -12.00 -10.08 14.77
CA GLU A 172 -12.67 -8.82 14.46
C GLU A 172 -11.75 -7.81 13.74
N ILE A 173 -10.51 -8.19 13.40
CA ILE A 173 -9.54 -7.32 12.74
C ILE A 173 -9.97 -6.96 11.32
N GLN A 174 -10.23 -5.66 11.06
CA GLN A 174 -10.53 -5.19 9.71
C GLN A 174 -9.24 -5.02 8.88
N PRO A 175 -9.31 -5.14 7.53
CA PRO A 175 -8.17 -4.90 6.64
C PRO A 175 -7.52 -3.52 6.79
N ILE A 176 -8.29 -2.53 7.26
CA ILE A 176 -7.80 -1.20 7.61
C ILE A 176 -7.92 -1.04 9.12
N LEU A 177 -6.82 -1.27 9.84
CA LEU A 177 -6.77 -1.27 11.31
C LEU A 177 -7.24 0.05 11.95
N THR A 178 -7.05 1.18 11.28
CA THR A 178 -7.56 2.48 11.76
C THR A 178 -9.09 2.55 11.86
N LEU A 179 -9.81 1.60 11.26
CA LEU A 179 -11.27 1.49 11.37
C LEU A 179 -11.73 0.59 12.52
N ASN A 180 -10.81 -0.12 13.19
CA ASN A 180 -11.08 -0.99 14.34
C ASN A 180 -11.14 -0.27 15.69
N LEU A 181 -11.08 1.05 15.67
CA LEU A 181 -11.00 1.84 16.88
C LEU A 181 -12.29 1.68 17.70
N PRO A 182 -12.20 1.39 19.01
CA PRO A 182 -13.37 1.44 19.88
C PRO A 182 -13.94 2.86 19.84
N PRO A 183 -15.25 3.05 20.13
CA PRO A 183 -15.91 4.36 20.11
C PRO A 183 -15.42 5.27 21.26
N ASP A 184 -14.15 5.65 21.22
CA ASP A 184 -13.48 6.58 22.12
C ASP A 184 -13.55 8.01 21.57
N SER A 185 -13.62 8.97 22.49
CA SER A 185 -14.16 10.31 22.22
C SER A 185 -13.52 11.17 21.13
N LEU A 186 -12.23 11.14 20.84
CA LEU A 186 -11.63 11.97 19.77
C LEU A 186 -10.68 11.19 18.85
N THR A 187 -10.17 10.06 19.34
CA THR A 187 -9.23 9.19 18.63
C THR A 187 -9.85 8.58 17.38
N VAL A 188 -11.13 8.21 17.45
CA VAL A 188 -11.91 7.64 16.32
C VAL A 188 -12.03 8.60 15.15
N ALA A 189 -12.00 9.91 15.41
CA ALA A 189 -12.05 10.93 14.38
C ALA A 189 -10.66 11.25 13.84
N TRP A 190 -9.71 11.51 14.75
CA TRP A 190 -8.38 12.01 14.40
C TRP A 190 -7.51 10.96 13.72
N VAL A 191 -7.50 9.71 14.20
CA VAL A 191 -6.58 8.67 13.70
C VAL A 191 -6.88 8.32 12.22
N PRO A 192 -8.12 8.02 11.81
CA PRO A 192 -8.44 7.84 10.40
C PRO A 192 -8.19 9.12 9.58
N LEU A 193 -8.52 10.30 10.11
CA LEU A 193 -8.28 11.55 9.38
C LEU A 193 -6.80 11.81 9.11
N ALA A 194 -5.95 11.64 10.12
CA ALA A 194 -4.50 11.78 10.01
C ALA A 194 -3.92 10.82 8.97
N PHE A 195 -4.36 9.55 9.01
CA PHE A 195 -3.96 8.55 8.03
C PHE A 195 -4.44 8.89 6.62
N ALA A 196 -5.69 9.34 6.45
CA ALA A 196 -6.23 9.76 5.16
C ALA A 196 -5.46 10.94 4.56
N ILE A 197 -5.10 11.94 5.36
CA ILE A 197 -4.31 13.10 4.91
C ILE A 197 -2.89 12.66 4.51
N ALA A 198 -2.27 11.77 5.27
CA ALA A 198 -0.95 11.25 4.95
C ALA A 198 -0.95 10.45 3.64
N SER A 199 -1.92 9.55 3.47
CA SER A 199 -2.12 8.80 2.22
C SER A 199 -2.37 9.74 1.04
N LEU A 200 -3.18 10.80 1.22
CA LEU A 200 -3.44 11.77 0.16
C LEU A 200 -2.17 12.50 -0.30
N ALA A 201 -1.28 12.82 0.64
CA ALA A 201 0.02 13.42 0.33
C ALA A 201 0.98 12.44 -0.36
N LEU A 202 0.87 11.14 -0.08
CA LEU A 202 1.68 10.08 -0.70
C LEU A 202 1.30 9.83 -2.16
N VAL A 203 0.00 9.86 -2.51
CA VAL A 203 -0.47 9.60 -3.88
C VAL A 203 0.33 10.35 -4.97
N PRO A 204 0.47 11.70 -4.94
CA PRO A 204 1.24 12.41 -5.96
C PRO A 204 2.74 12.09 -5.94
N LEU A 205 3.31 11.79 -4.76
CA LEU A 205 4.72 11.44 -4.64
C LEU A 205 5.05 10.13 -5.36
N LEU A 206 4.16 9.13 -5.25
CA LEU A 206 4.28 7.81 -5.88
C LEU A 206 3.96 7.87 -7.38
N ALA A 207 3.11 8.81 -7.78
CA ALA A 207 2.75 9.02 -9.17
C ALA A 207 3.92 9.55 -10.02
N LEU A 208 4.82 10.36 -9.45
CA LEU A 208 5.95 10.94 -10.19
C LEU A 208 6.90 9.92 -10.84
N PRO A 209 7.55 8.99 -10.09
CA PRO A 209 8.41 7.99 -10.70
C PRO A 209 7.64 7.08 -11.66
N THR A 210 6.36 6.83 -11.38
CA THR A 210 5.48 6.08 -12.28
C THR A 210 5.32 6.77 -13.63
N PHE A 211 5.09 8.09 -13.63
CA PHE A 211 4.97 8.86 -14.86
C PHE A 211 6.29 8.93 -15.61
N GLU A 212 7.42 9.10 -14.92
CA GLU A 212 8.73 9.12 -15.57
C GLU A 212 9.01 7.82 -16.34
N VAL A 213 8.72 6.66 -15.72
CA VAL A 213 8.92 5.36 -16.36
C VAL A 213 7.98 5.18 -17.56
N ILE A 214 6.69 5.53 -17.41
CA ILE A 214 5.71 5.37 -18.48
C ILE A 214 6.02 6.32 -19.64
N GLU A 215 6.30 7.60 -19.36
CA GLU A 215 6.65 8.61 -20.38
C GLU A 215 7.92 8.25 -21.13
N ALA A 216 8.97 7.79 -20.43
CA ALA A 216 10.19 7.29 -21.06
C ALA A 216 9.92 6.06 -21.95
N GLY A 217 9.00 5.18 -21.53
CA GLY A 217 8.54 4.06 -22.33
C GLY A 217 7.84 4.50 -23.62
N LEU A 218 6.90 5.46 -23.53
CA LEU A 218 6.19 6.00 -24.70
C LEU A 218 7.14 6.75 -25.65
N ALA A 219 8.10 7.51 -25.12
CA ALA A 219 9.06 8.27 -25.92
C ALA A 219 9.99 7.37 -26.75
N ARG A 220 10.27 6.14 -26.29
CA ARG A 220 11.08 5.15 -27.01
C ARG A 220 10.32 4.44 -28.13
N GLN A 221 9.00 4.51 -28.14
CA GLN A 221 8.20 3.86 -29.18
C GLN A 221 8.25 4.67 -30.50
N SER A 222 8.31 3.95 -31.61
CA SER A 222 8.31 4.56 -32.96
C SER A 222 6.91 4.89 -33.47
N ASP A 223 5.86 4.53 -32.73
CA ASP A 223 4.47 4.81 -33.12
C ASP A 223 4.18 6.33 -33.04
N PRO A 224 3.70 6.96 -34.13
CA PRO A 224 3.30 8.36 -34.13
C PRO A 224 2.28 8.72 -33.05
N CYS A 225 1.39 7.80 -32.67
CA CYS A 225 0.40 8.02 -31.62
C CYS A 225 1.07 8.20 -30.25
N CYS A 226 2.08 7.39 -29.95
CA CYS A 226 2.82 7.45 -28.69
C CYS A 226 3.71 8.69 -28.60
N GLN A 227 4.36 9.05 -29.71
CA GLN A 227 5.13 10.29 -29.80
C GLN A 227 4.23 11.53 -29.67
N ALA A 228 3.00 11.47 -30.20
CA ALA A 228 2.03 12.56 -30.08
C ALA A 228 1.61 12.85 -28.64
N VAL A 229 1.64 11.86 -27.72
CA VAL A 229 1.36 12.05 -26.28
C VAL A 229 2.46 12.86 -25.62
N VAL A 230 3.72 12.52 -25.90
CA VAL A 230 4.91 13.17 -25.30
C VAL A 230 5.23 14.52 -25.97
N ALA A 231 4.70 14.77 -27.17
CA ALA A 231 4.95 15.98 -27.96
C ALA A 231 4.42 17.30 -27.36
N SER A 232 3.51 17.25 -26.38
CA SER A 232 2.95 18.47 -25.78
C SER A 232 2.70 18.32 -24.28
N HIS A 233 3.09 19.34 -23.51
CA HIS A 233 2.83 19.43 -22.07
C HIS A 233 1.35 19.20 -21.72
N ARG A 234 0.41 19.68 -22.56
CA ARG A 234 -1.04 19.48 -22.31
C ARG A 234 -1.45 18.01 -22.44
N ARG A 235 -0.87 17.29 -23.41
CA ARG A 235 -1.18 15.87 -23.66
C ARG A 235 -0.57 14.98 -22.59
N VAL A 236 0.65 15.30 -22.13
CA VAL A 236 1.26 14.63 -20.99
C VAL A 236 0.42 14.81 -19.73
N ASN A 237 -0.01 16.04 -19.42
CA ASN A 237 -0.83 16.31 -18.24
C ASN A 237 -2.21 15.62 -18.31
N ALA A 238 -2.83 15.59 -19.49
CA ALA A 238 -4.07 14.85 -19.72
C ALA A 238 -3.86 13.34 -19.54
N PHE A 239 -2.76 12.80 -20.05
CA PHE A 239 -2.40 11.39 -19.91
C PHE A 239 -2.15 10.99 -18.45
N ARG A 240 -1.44 11.82 -17.67
CA ARG A 240 -1.28 11.64 -16.22
C ARG A 240 -2.62 11.63 -15.49
N ALA A 241 -3.53 12.54 -15.85
CA ALA A 241 -4.88 12.57 -15.28
C ALA A 241 -5.68 11.30 -15.60
N VAL A 242 -5.57 10.78 -16.83
CA VAL A 242 -6.21 9.52 -17.24
C VAL A 242 -5.66 8.33 -16.46
N ILE A 243 -4.35 8.27 -16.23
CA ILE A 243 -3.74 7.21 -15.40
C ILE A 243 -4.29 7.26 -13.97
N LEU A 244 -4.32 8.44 -13.34
CA LEU A 244 -4.85 8.60 -11.98
C LEU A 244 -6.34 8.27 -11.90
N ALA A 245 -7.14 8.66 -12.90
CA ALA A 245 -8.53 8.27 -13.00
C ALA A 245 -8.69 6.74 -13.16
N GLY A 246 -7.81 6.10 -13.93
CA GLY A 246 -7.74 4.64 -14.03
C GLY A 246 -7.43 3.98 -12.68
N CYS A 247 -6.48 4.51 -11.92
CA CYS A 247 -6.20 4.04 -10.56
C CYS A 247 -7.41 4.21 -9.63
N ALA A 248 -8.15 5.31 -9.73
CA ALA A 248 -9.38 5.51 -8.95
C ALA A 248 -10.49 4.52 -9.32
N VAL A 249 -10.61 4.15 -10.61
CA VAL A 249 -11.52 3.08 -11.05
C VAL A 249 -11.11 1.75 -10.42
N VAL A 250 -9.82 1.39 -10.48
CA VAL A 250 -9.29 0.17 -9.86
C VAL A 250 -9.53 0.20 -8.35
N ALA A 251 -9.27 1.32 -7.68
CA ALA A 251 -9.52 1.53 -6.26
C ALA A 251 -11.00 1.34 -5.89
N LYS A 252 -11.94 1.80 -6.72
CA LYS A 252 -13.37 1.60 -6.50
C LYS A 252 -13.74 0.12 -6.45
N PHE A 253 -13.20 -0.69 -7.36
CA PHE A 253 -13.48 -2.13 -7.42
C PHE A 253 -12.66 -2.93 -6.41
N GLY A 254 -11.44 -2.50 -6.08
CA GLY A 254 -10.57 -3.16 -5.11
C GLY A 254 -10.89 -2.82 -3.66
N GLY A 255 -11.51 -1.68 -3.38
CA GLY A 255 -11.79 -1.17 -2.03
C GLY A 255 -12.53 -2.13 -1.09
N PRO A 256 -13.59 -2.83 -1.55
CA PRO A 256 -14.29 -3.83 -0.74
C PRO A 256 -13.44 -5.06 -0.37
N TYR A 257 -12.44 -5.40 -1.19
CA TYR A 257 -11.59 -6.59 -1.05
C TYR A 257 -10.12 -6.18 -0.96
N LEU A 258 -9.82 -5.23 -0.07
CA LEU A 258 -8.50 -4.57 -0.02
C LEU A 258 -7.37 -5.55 0.27
N ASP A 259 -7.54 -6.44 1.24
CA ASP A 259 -6.61 -7.52 1.56
C ASP A 259 -6.28 -8.41 0.35
N LEU A 260 -7.32 -8.83 -0.39
CA LEU A 260 -7.18 -9.62 -1.61
C LEU A 260 -6.49 -8.84 -2.72
N PHE A 261 -6.85 -7.57 -2.89
CA PHE A 261 -6.25 -6.67 -3.87
C PHE A 261 -4.75 -6.48 -3.59
N LEU A 262 -4.38 -6.25 -2.33
CA LEU A 262 -2.98 -6.11 -1.91
C LEU A 262 -2.18 -7.39 -2.11
N SER A 263 -2.78 -8.53 -1.78
CA SER A 263 -2.17 -9.84 -2.04
C SER A 263 -1.94 -10.08 -3.53
N LEU A 264 -2.92 -9.74 -4.39
CA LEU A 264 -2.82 -9.88 -5.84
C LEU A 264 -1.72 -8.99 -6.42
N VAL A 265 -1.71 -7.69 -6.06
CA VAL A 265 -0.70 -6.76 -6.54
C VAL A 265 0.69 -7.19 -6.07
N GLY A 266 0.81 -7.62 -4.81
CA GLY A 266 2.05 -8.18 -4.27
C GLY A 266 2.53 -9.40 -5.05
N ALA A 267 1.68 -10.40 -5.26
CA ALA A 267 2.01 -11.66 -5.91
C ALA A 267 2.31 -11.51 -7.41
N VAL A 268 1.55 -10.68 -8.13
CA VAL A 268 1.66 -10.55 -9.60
C VAL A 268 2.69 -9.49 -9.99
N ALA A 269 2.81 -8.40 -9.24
CA ALA A 269 3.70 -7.29 -9.60
C ALA A 269 4.97 -7.24 -8.76
N CYS A 270 4.87 -7.33 -7.43
CA CYS A 270 6.03 -7.13 -6.55
C CYS A 270 6.93 -8.37 -6.49
N VAL A 271 6.39 -9.59 -6.43
CA VAL A 271 7.18 -10.83 -6.35
C VAL A 271 8.12 -11.03 -7.54
N PRO A 272 7.68 -10.87 -8.82
CA PRO A 272 8.61 -10.96 -9.94
C PRO A 272 9.72 -9.92 -9.86
N LEU A 273 9.38 -8.71 -9.40
CA LEU A 273 10.30 -7.58 -9.32
C LEU A 273 11.33 -7.72 -8.19
N ALA A 274 10.92 -8.27 -7.05
CA ALA A 274 11.75 -8.39 -5.85
C ALA A 274 12.53 -9.71 -5.80
N LEU A 275 11.95 -10.82 -6.26
CA LEU A 275 12.55 -12.15 -6.14
C LEU A 275 13.05 -12.70 -7.48
N ILE A 276 12.22 -12.68 -8.51
CA ILE A 276 12.52 -13.39 -9.77
C ILE A 276 13.56 -12.64 -10.61
N TYR A 277 13.30 -11.38 -10.96
CA TYR A 277 14.19 -10.62 -11.85
C TYR A 277 15.61 -10.44 -11.26
N PRO A 278 15.78 -10.06 -9.98
CA PRO A 278 17.12 -9.94 -9.41
C PRO A 278 17.90 -11.26 -9.41
N ALA A 279 17.24 -12.38 -9.06
CA ALA A 279 17.87 -13.71 -9.07
C ALA A 279 18.26 -14.17 -10.49
N VAL A 280 17.40 -13.94 -11.49
CA VAL A 280 17.71 -14.24 -12.90
C VAL A 280 18.91 -13.41 -13.39
N ILE A 281 18.95 -12.12 -13.05
CA ILE A 281 20.06 -11.25 -13.42
C ILE A 281 21.36 -11.71 -12.74
N HIS A 282 21.30 -12.05 -11.45
CA HIS A 282 22.46 -12.55 -10.70
C HIS A 282 22.98 -13.88 -11.28
N LEU A 283 22.10 -14.84 -11.62
CA LEU A 283 22.47 -16.09 -12.30
C LEU A 283 23.19 -15.88 -13.63
N ARG A 284 22.76 -14.87 -14.40
CA ARG A 284 23.30 -14.61 -15.74
C ARG A 284 24.61 -13.86 -15.71
N LEU A 285 24.80 -12.95 -14.74
CA LEU A 285 25.90 -12.00 -14.74
C LEU A 285 26.99 -12.31 -13.71
N VAL A 286 26.62 -12.82 -12.53
CA VAL A 286 27.49 -12.82 -11.35
C VAL A 286 27.72 -14.21 -10.76
N ALA A 287 26.72 -15.10 -10.73
CA ALA A 287 26.80 -16.37 -10.04
C ALA A 287 27.95 -17.26 -10.58
N ARG A 288 28.91 -17.60 -9.70
CA ARG A 288 30.06 -18.46 -10.03
C ARG A 288 30.12 -19.73 -9.17
N THR A 289 29.58 -19.69 -7.96
CA THR A 289 29.61 -20.83 -7.04
C THR A 289 28.31 -21.63 -7.09
N PRO A 290 28.34 -22.96 -6.82
CA PRO A 290 27.14 -23.77 -6.79
C PRO A 290 26.14 -23.33 -5.71
N SER A 291 26.62 -22.75 -4.60
CA SER A 291 25.76 -22.22 -3.54
C SER A 291 25.00 -20.96 -3.98
N GLN A 292 25.65 -20.06 -4.73
CA GLN A 292 25.00 -18.88 -5.30
C GLN A 292 23.92 -19.30 -6.31
N VAL A 293 24.26 -20.23 -7.21
CA VAL A 293 23.32 -20.75 -8.21
C VAL A 293 22.11 -21.43 -7.55
N ALA A 294 22.34 -22.23 -6.51
CA ALA A 294 21.26 -22.86 -5.76
C ALA A 294 20.36 -21.84 -5.05
N GLY A 295 20.95 -20.80 -4.45
CA GLY A 295 20.22 -19.71 -3.81
C GLY A 295 19.33 -18.94 -4.79
N ASP A 296 19.86 -18.60 -5.96
CA ASP A 296 19.07 -17.90 -6.98
C ASP A 296 17.92 -18.77 -7.53
N TRP A 297 18.16 -20.06 -7.78
CA TRP A 297 17.10 -20.99 -8.18
C TRP A 297 16.02 -21.14 -7.11
N LEU A 298 16.41 -21.13 -5.83
CA LEU A 298 15.45 -21.13 -4.72
C LEU A 298 14.60 -19.86 -4.71
N CYS A 299 15.21 -18.68 -4.91
CA CYS A 299 14.48 -17.41 -5.00
C CYS A 299 13.49 -17.40 -6.18
N ILE A 300 13.90 -17.91 -7.35
CA ILE A 300 13.03 -18.03 -8.52
C ILE A 300 11.89 -19.00 -8.26
N ALA A 301 12.18 -20.18 -7.70
CA ALA A 301 11.17 -21.19 -7.39
C ALA A 301 10.16 -20.66 -6.35
N ALA A 302 10.64 -20.02 -5.28
CA ALA A 302 9.79 -19.38 -4.28
C ALA A 302 8.95 -18.25 -4.89
N GLY A 303 9.53 -17.41 -5.73
CA GLY A 303 8.81 -16.35 -6.42
C GLY A 303 7.70 -16.88 -7.32
N VAL A 304 8.01 -17.87 -8.17
CA VAL A 304 7.00 -18.53 -9.03
C VAL A 304 5.92 -19.21 -8.19
N PHE A 305 6.29 -19.88 -7.09
CA PHE A 305 5.35 -20.48 -6.16
C PHE A 305 4.40 -19.43 -5.60
N ILE A 306 4.90 -18.33 -5.03
CA ILE A 306 4.08 -17.27 -4.46
C ILE A 306 3.18 -16.66 -5.55
N THR A 307 3.72 -16.30 -6.71
CA THR A 307 2.90 -15.74 -7.81
C THR A 307 1.77 -16.67 -8.22
N VAL A 308 2.05 -17.96 -8.45
CA VAL A 308 1.05 -18.92 -8.93
C VAL A 308 0.03 -19.24 -7.84
N PHE A 309 0.48 -19.68 -6.66
CA PHE A 309 -0.44 -20.15 -5.61
C PHE A 309 -1.26 -19.02 -5.01
N CYS A 310 -0.71 -17.81 -4.84
CA CYS A 310 -1.51 -16.66 -4.40
C CYS A 310 -2.55 -16.32 -5.46
N THR A 311 -2.17 -16.24 -6.74
CA THR A 311 -3.12 -15.92 -7.82
C THR A 311 -4.23 -16.98 -7.92
N VAL A 312 -3.89 -18.28 -7.83
CA VAL A 312 -4.88 -19.36 -7.85
C VAL A 312 -5.78 -19.31 -6.63
N SER A 313 -5.26 -19.01 -5.43
CA SER A 313 -6.06 -18.84 -4.21
C SER A 313 -7.12 -17.73 -4.36
N ILE A 314 -6.74 -16.64 -5.02
CA ILE A 314 -7.60 -15.49 -5.25
C ILE A 314 -8.70 -15.78 -6.28
N PHE A 315 -8.35 -16.40 -7.41
CA PHE A 315 -9.30 -16.63 -8.52
C PHE A 315 -10.06 -17.95 -8.43
N CYS A 316 -9.54 -18.94 -7.70
CA CYS A 316 -10.18 -20.24 -7.51
C CYS A 316 -10.24 -20.61 -6.02
N PRO A 317 -11.06 -19.88 -5.23
CA PRO A 317 -11.18 -20.14 -3.80
C PRO A 317 -11.73 -21.54 -3.50
N SER A 318 -12.49 -22.15 -4.42
CA SER A 318 -13.01 -23.52 -4.30
C SER A 318 -11.93 -24.59 -4.22
N LEU A 319 -10.75 -24.35 -4.78
CA LEU A 319 -9.61 -25.29 -4.77
C LEU A 319 -8.99 -25.42 -3.37
N PHE A 320 -9.17 -24.39 -2.54
CA PHE A 320 -8.73 -24.33 -1.14
C PHE A 320 -9.88 -24.44 -0.14
N ALA A 321 -11.11 -24.61 -0.62
CA ALA A 321 -12.31 -24.80 0.20
C ALA A 321 -12.48 -26.25 0.69
N VAL A 322 -11.54 -27.14 0.41
CA VAL A 322 -11.59 -28.55 0.81
C VAL A 322 -10.53 -28.83 1.87
N THR A 323 -10.86 -28.53 3.13
CA THR A 323 -10.58 -29.35 4.33
C THR A 323 -11.20 -28.67 5.56
N GLY A 324 -12.26 -29.28 6.12
CA GLY A 324 -13.00 -28.90 7.33
C GLY A 324 -14.46 -28.56 7.00
N GLU A 325 -15.51 -29.35 7.28
CA GLU A 325 -15.83 -30.10 8.53
C GLU A 325 -15.53 -29.33 9.82
#